data_AF-A0A7C5S127-F1
#
_entry.id   AF-A0A7C5S127-F1
#
_cell.length_a   1.000
_cell.length_b   1.000
_cell.length_c   1.000
_cell.angle_alpha   90.00
_cell.angle_beta   90.00
_cell.angle_gamma   90.00
#
_symmetry.space_group_name_H-M   'P 1'
#
loop_
_entity.id
_entity.type
_entity.pdbx_description
1 polymer ?
#
loop_
_entity_poly.entity_id
_entity_poly.type
_entity_poly.pdbx_seq_one_letter_code
_entity_poly.pdbx_strand_id
1 'polypeptide(L)'
;MHCPKTGVIPTADVVTERIPEGIRSQAEAVGIRDKDVLFAVRSDLALDAKPSQTWLIVTPGGVITFAAGGAGAPPTGPFPLAHVSKVWIRQTVGSAFLQFMIEGMCVDVIRFSNGLRDAFNTARIQLEKLTAGKEPEKEAFENARRRICPDCGLPFSRDDERCPHCGRGHSITLKALALMKPYWGWSLLVFLL
;
A
#
# COMPACT_ATOMS: atom_id res chain seq x y z
N MET A 1 17.23 -19.87 5.14
CA MET A 1 16.21 -18.99 4.54
C MET A 1 16.88 -17.66 4.20
N HIS A 2 17.36 -17.52 2.97
CA HIS A 2 18.00 -16.31 2.47
C HIS A 2 16.89 -15.43 1.92
N CYS A 3 16.64 -14.26 2.53
CA CYS A 3 15.68 -13.30 2.01
C CYS A 3 16.34 -12.59 0.81
N PRO A 4 15.76 -12.66 -0.41
CA PRO A 4 16.28 -11.88 -1.53
C PRO A 4 16.09 -10.40 -1.22
N LYS A 5 17.19 -9.65 -1.15
CA LYS A 5 17.24 -8.20 -0.84
C LYS A 5 16.63 -7.31 -1.94
N THR A 6 15.79 -7.85 -2.81
CA THR A 6 15.32 -7.18 -4.03
C THR A 6 13.80 -7.13 -4.04
N GLY A 7 13.23 -6.61 -2.96
CA GLY A 7 11.86 -6.11 -2.97
C GLY A 7 11.92 -4.60 -3.05
N VAL A 8 12.31 -4.05 -4.21
CA VAL A 8 12.12 -2.62 -4.47
C VAL A 8 10.62 -2.37 -4.37
N ILE A 9 10.16 -1.81 -3.24
CA ILE A 9 8.81 -1.31 -3.12
C ILE A 9 8.69 -0.24 -4.21
N PRO A 10 7.84 -0.42 -5.23
CA PRO A 10 7.79 0.55 -6.31
C PRO A 10 7.37 1.89 -5.74
N THR A 11 7.95 2.94 -6.32
CA THR A 11 7.51 4.33 -6.34
C THR A 11 6.11 4.55 -5.77
N ALA A 12 6.06 5.32 -4.66
CA ALA A 12 4.88 5.74 -3.90
C ALA A 12 3.52 5.16 -4.37
N ASP A 13 3.04 4.14 -3.66
CA ASP A 13 1.69 3.57 -3.88
C ASP A 13 0.56 4.56 -3.65
N VAL A 14 0.87 5.71 -3.04
CA VAL A 14 -0.07 6.81 -2.84
C VAL A 14 0.56 8.12 -3.29
N VAL A 15 -0.21 8.92 -4.02
CA VAL A 15 0.16 10.23 -4.53
C VAL A 15 -0.91 11.23 -4.12
N THR A 16 -0.54 12.38 -3.57
CA THR A 16 -1.48 13.44 -3.16
C THR A 16 -1.36 14.64 -4.09
N GLU A 17 -2.48 15.34 -4.34
CA GLU A 17 -2.54 16.64 -5.04
C GLU A 17 -1.90 16.70 -6.44
N ARG A 18 -1.77 15.55 -7.09
CA ARG A 18 -1.27 15.45 -8.46
C ARG A 18 -1.73 14.17 -9.13
N ILE A 19 -1.79 14.20 -10.45
CA ILE A 19 -2.06 13.06 -11.30
C ILE A 19 -0.77 12.25 -11.47
N PRO A 20 -0.81 10.93 -11.22
CA PRO A 20 0.30 10.02 -11.52
C PRO A 20 0.68 10.05 -13.01
N GLU A 21 1.98 10.09 -13.31
CA GLU A 21 2.50 10.20 -14.68
C GLU A 21 1.97 9.11 -15.61
N GLY A 22 1.84 7.86 -15.12
CA GLY A 22 1.39 6.72 -15.91
C GLY A 22 -0.06 6.78 -16.41
N ILE A 23 -0.86 7.73 -15.90
CA ILE A 23 -2.27 7.92 -16.30
C ILE A 23 -2.58 9.38 -16.68
N ARG A 24 -1.57 10.25 -16.72
CA ARG A 24 -1.76 11.71 -16.90
C ARG A 24 -2.61 12.03 -18.12
N SER A 25 -2.23 11.50 -19.28
CA SER A 25 -2.97 11.76 -20.53
C SER A 25 -4.42 11.25 -20.49
N GLN A 26 -4.69 10.14 -19.80
CA GLN A 26 -6.06 9.60 -19.69
C GLN A 26 -6.91 10.45 -18.72
N ALA A 27 -6.34 10.87 -17.60
CA ALA A 27 -7.01 11.71 -16.62
C ALA A 27 -7.31 13.10 -17.19
N GLU A 28 -6.37 13.70 -17.91
CA GLU A 28 -6.56 15.00 -18.58
C GLU A 28 -7.62 14.91 -19.70
N ALA A 29 -7.69 13.78 -20.42
CA ALA A 29 -8.70 13.56 -21.46
C ALA A 29 -10.14 13.52 -20.90
N VAL A 30 -10.32 13.14 -19.62
CA VAL A 30 -11.61 13.23 -18.92
C VAL A 30 -11.77 14.51 -18.10
N GLY A 31 -10.87 15.48 -18.26
CA GLY A 31 -10.95 16.80 -17.65
C GLY A 31 -10.44 16.91 -16.21
N ILE A 32 -9.79 15.87 -15.67
CA ILE A 32 -9.17 15.92 -14.34
C ILE A 32 -7.85 16.70 -14.43
N ARG A 33 -7.65 17.64 -13.50
CA ARG A 33 -6.37 18.36 -13.33
C ARG A 33 -5.75 18.03 -11.99
N ASP A 34 -4.45 18.30 -11.85
CA ASP A 34 -3.69 18.04 -10.61
C ASP A 34 -4.38 18.63 -9.36
N LYS A 35 -4.90 19.86 -9.46
CA LYS A 35 -5.61 20.54 -8.36
C LYS A 35 -6.94 19.90 -7.94
N ASP A 36 -7.51 19.06 -8.81
CA ASP A 36 -8.79 18.40 -8.56
C ASP A 36 -8.56 17.05 -7.86
N VAL A 37 -7.31 16.58 -7.76
CA VAL A 37 -6.94 15.32 -7.11
C VAL A 37 -6.72 15.53 -5.61
N LEU A 38 -7.54 14.88 -4.79
CA LEU A 38 -7.32 14.81 -3.34
C LEU A 38 -6.18 13.83 -3.04
N PHE A 39 -6.33 12.60 -3.52
CA PHE A 39 -5.29 11.58 -3.48
C PHE A 39 -5.53 10.53 -4.56
N ALA A 40 -4.47 9.82 -4.92
CA ALA A 40 -4.48 8.71 -5.86
C ALA A 40 -3.76 7.51 -5.25
N VAL A 41 -4.30 6.31 -5.42
CA VAL A 41 -3.72 5.06 -4.89
C VAL A 41 -3.48 4.09 -6.04
N ARG A 42 -2.28 3.53 -6.10
CA ARG A 42 -1.88 2.53 -7.08
C ARG A 42 -2.33 1.15 -6.63
N SER A 43 -2.77 0.36 -7.60
CA SER A 43 -3.02 -1.07 -7.50
C SER A 43 -2.15 -1.84 -8.49
N ASP A 44 -1.89 -3.09 -8.18
CA ASP A 44 -1.15 -4.08 -8.97
C ASP A 44 -2.05 -5.12 -9.68
N LEU A 45 -3.37 -5.03 -9.53
CA LEU A 45 -4.33 -5.92 -10.17
C LEU A 45 -5.41 -5.18 -10.95
N ALA A 46 -5.83 -5.77 -12.07
CA ALA A 46 -7.09 -5.46 -12.73
C ALA A 46 -8.27 -6.17 -12.01
N LEU A 47 -9.51 -5.76 -12.32
CA LEU A 47 -10.71 -6.37 -11.74
C LEU A 47 -10.79 -7.89 -12.02
N ASP A 48 -10.33 -8.32 -13.20
CA ASP A 48 -10.26 -9.72 -13.63
C ASP A 48 -9.10 -10.53 -13.00
N ALA A 49 -8.42 -9.97 -11.98
CA ALA A 49 -7.28 -10.54 -11.27
C ALA A 49 -5.97 -10.61 -12.08
N LYS A 50 -5.91 -10.09 -13.30
CA LYS A 50 -4.65 -10.06 -14.04
C LYS A 50 -3.71 -9.03 -13.44
N PRO A 51 -2.39 -9.31 -13.38
CA PRO A 51 -1.39 -8.30 -13.03
C PRO A 51 -1.53 -7.10 -13.96
N SER A 52 -1.84 -5.95 -13.38
CA SER A 52 -2.05 -4.70 -14.12
C SER A 52 -1.92 -3.53 -13.17
N GLN A 53 -1.21 -2.49 -13.60
CA GLN A 53 -1.11 -1.28 -12.81
C GLN A 53 -2.37 -0.45 -12.99
N THR A 54 -3.23 -0.42 -11.99
CA THR A 54 -4.47 0.39 -12.00
C THR A 54 -4.35 1.49 -10.96
N TRP A 55 -4.89 2.67 -11.23
CA TRP A 55 -4.89 3.79 -10.29
C TRP A 55 -6.30 4.15 -9.91
N LEU A 56 -6.54 4.35 -8.62
CA LEU A 56 -7.73 4.96 -8.06
C LEU A 56 -7.46 6.45 -7.87
N ILE A 57 -8.12 7.34 -8.61
CA ILE A 57 -8.08 8.80 -8.37
C ILE A 57 -9.32 9.19 -7.56
N VAL A 58 -9.10 9.93 -6.48
CA VAL A 58 -10.16 10.52 -5.66
C VAL A 58 -10.14 12.04 -5.83
N THR A 59 -11.29 12.58 -6.20
CA THR A 59 -11.56 14.02 -6.37
C THR A 59 -12.69 14.44 -5.44
N PRO A 60 -12.94 15.75 -5.22
CA PRO A 60 -14.09 16.19 -4.44
C PRO A 60 -15.44 15.71 -4.99
N GLY A 61 -15.55 15.55 -6.32
CA GLY A 61 -16.81 15.15 -6.97
C GLY A 61 -17.02 13.64 -7.02
N GLY A 62 -15.95 12.84 -6.98
CA GLY A 62 -16.06 11.42 -7.26
C GLY A 62 -14.74 10.68 -7.32
N VAL A 63 -14.87 9.38 -7.55
CA VAL A 63 -13.76 8.45 -7.69
C VAL A 63 -13.74 7.89 -9.11
N ILE A 64 -12.56 7.83 -9.73
CA ILE A 64 -12.38 7.30 -11.09
C ILE A 64 -11.16 6.39 -11.08
N THR A 65 -11.22 5.27 -11.80
CA THR A 65 -10.08 4.35 -11.92
C THR A 65 -9.53 4.29 -13.33
N PHE A 66 -8.21 4.17 -13.45
CA PHE A 66 -7.47 4.20 -14.72
C PHE A 66 -6.46 3.06 -14.78
N ALA A 67 -6.42 2.31 -15.88
CA ALA A 67 -5.34 1.36 -16.13
C ALA A 67 -4.12 2.08 -16.74
N ALA A 68 -2.95 1.96 -16.10
CA ALA A 68 -1.68 2.43 -16.62
C ALA A 68 -1.14 1.47 -17.69
N GLY A 69 -0.45 2.02 -18.71
CA GLY A 69 0.28 1.22 -19.69
C GLY A 69 -0.43 0.90 -21.01
N GLY A 70 -1.61 1.48 -21.26
CA GLY A 70 -2.15 1.63 -22.62
C GLY A 70 -2.55 0.34 -23.35
N ALA A 71 -3.82 -0.01 -23.23
CA ALA A 71 -4.56 -0.72 -24.27
C ALA A 71 -6.05 -0.36 -24.16
N GLY A 72 -6.40 0.91 -24.42
CA GLY A 72 -7.78 1.35 -24.66
C GLY A 72 -8.83 1.02 -23.59
N ALA A 73 -8.43 0.55 -22.40
CA ALA A 73 -9.35 0.22 -21.34
C ALA A 73 -9.99 1.54 -20.88
N PRO A 74 -11.30 1.73 -21.05
CA PRO A 74 -11.95 2.95 -20.63
C PRO A 74 -11.78 3.10 -19.12
N PRO A 75 -11.67 4.34 -18.61
CA PRO A 75 -11.70 4.56 -17.17
C PRO A 75 -12.99 4.00 -16.60
N THR A 76 -12.92 3.40 -15.41
CA THR A 76 -14.11 2.92 -14.71
C THR A 76 -14.60 4.01 -13.76
N GLY A 77 -15.90 4.31 -13.84
CA GLY A 77 -16.53 5.43 -13.15
C GLY A 77 -17.02 6.50 -14.14
N PRO A 78 -17.22 7.75 -13.70
CA PRO A 78 -17.03 8.25 -12.33
C PRO A 78 -18.02 7.64 -11.34
N PHE A 79 -17.56 7.42 -10.11
CA PHE A 79 -18.39 7.08 -8.96
C PHE A 79 -18.61 8.35 -8.13
N PRO A 80 -19.77 9.01 -8.24
CA PRO A 80 -20.04 10.24 -7.48
C PRO A 80 -20.07 9.94 -5.99
N LEU A 81 -19.24 10.63 -5.20
CA LEU A 81 -19.19 10.40 -3.74
C LEU A 81 -20.53 10.68 -3.06
N ALA A 82 -21.34 11.58 -3.64
CA ALA A 82 -22.67 11.89 -3.15
C ALA A 82 -23.65 10.69 -3.17
N HIS A 83 -23.43 9.71 -4.05
CA HIS A 83 -24.31 8.54 -4.17
C HIS A 83 -23.76 7.32 -3.41
N VAL A 84 -22.57 7.43 -2.82
CA VAL A 84 -21.93 6.34 -2.08
C VAL A 84 -22.43 6.34 -0.64
N SER A 85 -23.21 5.31 -0.27
CA SER A 85 -23.72 5.15 1.10
C SER A 85 -22.78 4.35 2.00
N LYS A 86 -21.90 3.52 1.43
CA LYS A 86 -20.94 2.70 2.19
C LYS A 86 -19.69 2.41 1.38
N VAL A 87 -18.54 2.39 2.05
CA VAL A 87 -17.24 2.00 1.48
C VAL A 87 -16.64 0.88 2.32
N TRP A 88 -16.28 -0.25 1.73
CA TRP A 88 -15.62 -1.34 2.45
C TRP A 88 -14.64 -2.10 1.57
N ILE A 89 -13.83 -2.94 2.22
CA ILE A 89 -12.92 -3.85 1.54
C ILE A 89 -13.46 -5.27 1.67
N ARG A 90 -13.69 -5.94 0.54
CA ARG A 90 -14.07 -7.34 0.48
C ARG A 90 -12.82 -8.20 0.23
N GLN A 91 -12.48 -9.02 1.21
CA GLN A 91 -11.32 -9.91 1.13
C GLN A 91 -11.59 -11.10 0.20
N THR A 92 -10.56 -11.53 -0.52
CA THR A 92 -10.55 -12.74 -1.36
C THR A 92 -9.23 -13.48 -1.17
N VAL A 93 -9.04 -14.63 -1.81
CA VAL A 93 -7.78 -15.37 -1.73
C VAL A 93 -6.68 -14.57 -2.46
N GLY A 94 -5.65 -14.15 -1.71
CA GLY A 94 -4.49 -13.42 -2.25
C GLY A 94 -4.72 -11.96 -2.64
N SER A 95 -5.97 -11.50 -2.70
CA SER A 95 -6.34 -10.13 -3.12
C SER A 95 -7.55 -9.60 -2.36
N ALA A 96 -7.91 -8.35 -2.58
CA ALA A 96 -9.17 -7.78 -2.10
C ALA A 96 -9.73 -6.77 -3.09
N PHE A 97 -11.01 -6.44 -2.92
CA PHE A 97 -11.70 -5.38 -3.66
C PHE A 97 -12.06 -4.24 -2.73
N LEU A 98 -11.85 -3.00 -3.18
CA LEU A 98 -12.52 -1.84 -2.62
C LEU A 98 -13.91 -1.74 -3.28
N GLN A 99 -14.96 -1.77 -2.47
CA GLN A 99 -16.35 -1.79 -2.92
C GLN A 99 -17.11 -0.57 -2.39
N PHE A 100 -17.98 -0.02 -3.24
CA PHE A 100 -18.94 1.01 -2.86
C PHE A 100 -20.36 0.44 -2.86
N MET A 101 -21.20 0.93 -1.95
CA MET A 101 -22.64 0.77 -2.03
C MET A 101 -23.21 2.04 -2.66
N ILE A 102 -23.74 1.89 -3.88
CA ILE A 102 -24.32 2.99 -4.66
C ILE A 102 -25.76 2.60 -4.93
N GLU A 103 -26.72 3.39 -4.44
CA GLU A 103 -28.16 3.16 -4.67
C GLU A 103 -28.61 1.71 -4.33
N GLY A 104 -28.01 1.11 -3.29
CA GLY A 104 -28.31 -0.25 -2.84
C GLY A 104 -27.57 -1.37 -3.58
N MET A 105 -26.75 -1.04 -4.58
CA MET A 105 -25.92 -2.00 -5.32
C MET A 105 -24.47 -1.97 -4.85
N CYS A 106 -23.86 -3.15 -4.69
CA CYS A 106 -22.45 -3.30 -4.40
C CYS A 106 -21.64 -3.24 -5.69
N VAL A 107 -20.77 -2.25 -5.85
CA VAL A 107 -19.94 -2.05 -7.03
C VAL A 107 -18.47 -2.27 -6.68
N ASP A 108 -17.80 -3.16 -7.42
CA ASP A 108 -16.34 -3.37 -7.34
C ASP A 108 -15.63 -2.20 -8.04
N VAL A 109 -14.98 -1.33 -7.26
CA VAL A 109 -14.32 -0.12 -7.77
C VAL A 109 -12.92 -0.42 -8.29
N ILE A 110 -12.14 -1.14 -7.48
CA ILE A 110 -10.77 -1.52 -7.80
C ILE A 110 -10.37 -2.77 -7.00
N ARG A 111 -9.56 -3.62 -7.61
CA ARG A 111 -8.96 -4.80 -6.98
C ARG A 111 -7.49 -4.54 -6.69
N PHE A 112 -6.94 -5.11 -5.62
CA PHE A 112 -5.53 -4.99 -5.24
C PHE A 112 -5.02 -6.27 -4.55
N SER A 113 -3.71 -6.54 -4.61
CA SER A 113 -3.12 -7.67 -3.88
C SER A 113 -3.01 -7.39 -2.39
N ASN A 114 -2.84 -8.45 -1.59
CA ASN A 114 -2.65 -8.29 -0.13
C ASN A 114 -1.42 -7.44 0.25
N GLY A 115 -0.45 -7.25 -0.64
CA GLY A 115 0.70 -6.39 -0.40
C GLY A 115 0.34 -4.91 -0.26
N LEU A 116 -0.79 -4.48 -0.85
CA LEU A 116 -1.25 -3.09 -0.83
C LEU A 116 -2.36 -2.84 0.22
N ARG A 117 -2.58 -3.81 1.13
CA ARG A 117 -3.69 -3.76 2.09
C ARG A 117 -3.67 -2.52 2.97
N ASP A 118 -2.50 -2.10 3.45
CA ASP A 118 -2.40 -0.95 4.35
C ASP A 118 -2.72 0.35 3.62
N ALA A 119 -2.22 0.53 2.39
CA ALA A 119 -2.56 1.68 1.55
C ALA A 119 -4.07 1.76 1.27
N PHE A 120 -4.70 0.63 0.91
CA PHE A 120 -6.13 0.59 0.64
C PHE A 120 -7.01 0.69 1.89
N ASN A 121 -6.56 0.20 3.04
CA ASN A 121 -7.25 0.43 4.31
C ASN A 121 -7.27 1.92 4.68
N THR A 122 -6.15 2.61 4.50
CA THR A 122 -6.07 4.06 4.69
C THR A 122 -6.98 4.79 3.69
N ALA A 123 -6.93 4.40 2.41
CA ALA A 123 -7.79 4.97 1.37
C ALA A 123 -9.28 4.80 1.70
N ARG A 124 -9.68 3.62 2.17
CA ARG A 124 -11.04 3.32 2.63
C ARG A 124 -11.48 4.26 3.75
N ILE A 125 -10.63 4.47 4.77
CA ILE A 125 -10.92 5.39 5.88
C ILE A 125 -11.08 6.83 5.36
N GLN A 126 -10.20 7.28 4.47
CA GLN A 126 -10.30 8.63 3.91
C GLN A 126 -11.54 8.79 3.01
N LEU A 127 -11.92 7.77 2.24
CA LEU A 127 -13.16 7.77 1.47
C LEU A 127 -14.39 7.81 2.38
N GLU A 128 -14.40 7.08 3.49
CA GLU A 128 -15.49 7.17 4.48
C GLU A 128 -15.61 8.59 5.06
N LYS A 129 -14.49 9.23 5.40
CA LYS A 129 -14.47 10.63 5.83
C LYS A 129 -15.05 11.55 4.76
N LEU A 130 -14.65 11.38 3.50
CA LEU A 130 -15.15 12.16 2.37
C LEU A 130 -16.65 11.98 2.16
N THR A 131 -17.16 10.74 2.20
CA THR A 131 -18.61 10.47 2.10
C THR A 131 -19.41 11.07 3.26
N ALA A 132 -18.76 11.28 4.42
CA ALA A 132 -19.34 11.96 5.57
C ALA A 132 -19.16 13.49 5.53
N GLY A 133 -18.64 14.06 4.43
CA GLY A 133 -18.41 15.50 4.27
C GLY A 133 -17.22 16.06 5.06
N LYS A 134 -16.29 15.19 5.49
CA LYS A 134 -15.06 15.59 6.20
C LYS A 134 -13.88 15.65 5.22
N GLU A 135 -12.93 16.54 5.49
CA GLU A 135 -11.72 16.64 4.68
C GLU A 135 -10.79 15.43 4.89
N PRO A 136 -10.09 14.99 3.84
CA PRO A 136 -9.16 13.87 3.92
C PRO A 136 -7.86 14.33 4.60
N GLU A 137 -7.33 13.46 5.44
CA GLU A 137 -6.11 13.69 6.20
C GLU A 137 -4.90 13.15 5.43
N LYS A 138 -4.07 14.06 4.92
CA LYS A 138 -2.88 13.70 4.12
C LYS A 138 -1.88 12.86 4.91
N GLU A 139 -1.70 13.17 6.19
CA GLU A 139 -0.77 12.51 7.10
C GLU A 139 -1.07 11.02 7.30
N ALA A 140 -2.32 10.60 7.07
CA ALA A 140 -2.72 9.21 7.21
C ALA A 140 -1.97 8.28 6.24
N PHE A 141 -1.66 8.75 5.03
CA PHE A 141 -0.92 7.96 4.04
C PHE A 141 0.57 7.88 4.36
N GLU A 142 1.15 8.93 4.91
CA GLU A 142 2.54 8.92 5.41
C GLU A 142 2.71 7.97 6.60
N ASN A 143 1.76 7.97 7.53
CA ASN A 143 1.78 7.06 8.68
C ASN A 143 1.62 5.60 8.27
N ALA A 144 0.74 5.31 7.30
CA ALA A 144 0.60 3.95 6.75
C ALA A 144 1.91 3.46 6.12
N ARG A 145 2.64 4.34 5.43
CA ARG A 145 3.94 4.03 4.84
C ARG A 145 5.03 3.73 5.88
N ARG A 146 5.00 4.40 7.05
CA ARG A 146 5.96 4.16 8.15
C ARG A 146 5.85 2.75 8.76
N ARG A 147 4.70 2.10 8.60
CA ARG A 147 4.48 0.72 9.07
C ARG A 147 5.06 -0.34 8.13
N ILE A 148 5.80 0.03 7.10
CA ILE A 148 6.43 -0.93 6.19
C ILE A 148 7.93 -0.69 6.19
N CYS A 149 8.71 -1.75 6.41
CA CYS A 149 10.16 -1.66 6.32
C CYS A 149 10.58 -1.23 4.90
N PRO A 150 11.36 -0.15 4.74
CA PRO A 150 11.78 0.33 3.42
C PRO A 150 12.73 -0.65 2.70
N ASP A 151 13.46 -1.48 3.46
CA ASP A 151 14.48 -2.39 2.90
C ASP A 151 13.90 -3.75 2.46
N CYS A 152 12.94 -4.29 3.22
CA CYS A 152 12.42 -5.65 2.99
C CYS A 152 10.90 -5.74 2.84
N GLY A 153 10.17 -4.64 2.99
CA GLY A 153 8.72 -4.61 2.85
C GLY A 153 7.94 -5.28 3.99
N LEU A 154 8.59 -5.66 5.10
CA LEU A 154 7.91 -6.26 6.24
C LEU A 154 6.97 -5.24 6.92
N PRO A 155 5.68 -5.55 7.11
CA PRO A 155 4.77 -4.70 7.87
C PRO A 155 5.07 -4.77 9.37
N PHE A 156 4.99 -3.62 10.04
CA PHE A 156 5.17 -3.42 11.47
C PHE A 156 3.82 -3.24 12.15
N SER A 157 3.73 -3.67 13.40
CA SER A 157 2.52 -3.46 14.21
C SER A 157 2.47 -2.06 14.80
N ARG A 158 3.63 -1.39 14.92
CA ARG A 158 3.79 -0.04 15.47
C ARG A 158 4.79 0.77 14.63
N ASP A 159 4.64 2.10 14.68
CA ASP A 159 5.43 3.03 13.87
C ASP A 159 6.90 3.12 14.33
N ASP A 160 7.24 2.61 15.52
CA ASP A 160 8.57 2.65 16.14
C ASP A 160 9.30 1.28 16.18
N GLU A 161 8.71 0.25 15.58
CA GLU A 161 9.31 -1.08 15.55
C GLU A 161 10.51 -1.15 14.59
N ARG A 162 11.72 -1.39 15.13
CA ARG A 162 12.88 -1.71 14.29
C ARG A 162 12.66 -3.05 13.60
N CYS A 163 12.95 -3.12 12.30
CA CYS A 163 12.77 -4.33 11.52
C CYS A 163 13.50 -5.53 12.16
N PRO A 164 12.80 -6.62 12.54
CA PRO A 164 13.43 -7.80 13.10
C PRO A 164 14.28 -8.54 12.07
N HIS A 165 14.08 -8.31 10.77
CA HIS A 165 14.89 -8.91 9.71
C HIS A 165 16.11 -8.05 9.36
N CYS A 166 15.91 -6.78 9.01
CA CYS A 166 16.99 -5.91 8.54
C CYS A 166 17.84 -5.33 9.67
N GLY A 167 17.27 -5.08 10.86
CA GLY A 167 17.96 -4.44 11.98
C GLY A 167 18.86 -5.35 12.83
N ARG A 168 18.91 -6.67 12.54
CA ARG A 168 19.61 -7.67 13.39
C ARG A 168 20.97 -8.16 12.87
N GLY A 169 21.53 -7.53 11.83
CA GLY A 169 22.70 -8.04 11.08
C GLY A 169 23.94 -8.48 11.89
N HIS A 170 24.19 -7.91 13.09
CA HIS A 170 25.36 -8.26 13.92
C HIS A 170 25.01 -8.78 15.32
N SER A 171 23.72 -8.92 15.66
CA SER A 171 23.31 -9.19 17.05
C SER A 171 23.38 -10.67 17.45
N ILE A 172 23.35 -11.59 16.49
CA ILE A 172 23.27 -13.03 16.77
C ILE A 172 24.67 -13.59 17.05
N THR A 173 25.67 -13.21 16.25
CA THR A 173 27.07 -13.63 16.45
C THR A 173 27.67 -13.06 17.73
N LEU A 174 27.41 -11.78 18.05
CA LEU A 174 27.84 -11.20 19.33
C LEU A 174 27.15 -11.85 20.54
N LYS A 175 25.85 -12.16 20.46
CA LYS A 175 25.14 -12.87 21.53
C LYS A 175 25.65 -14.30 21.72
N ALA A 176 25.94 -15.01 20.62
CA ALA A 176 26.54 -16.34 20.68
C ALA A 176 27.95 -16.30 21.32
N LEU A 177 28.76 -15.31 20.96
CA LEU A 177 30.10 -15.13 21.54
C LEU A 177 30.03 -14.73 23.03
N ALA A 178 29.07 -13.91 23.41
CA ALA A 178 28.82 -13.53 24.80
C ALA A 178 28.37 -14.73 25.65
N LEU A 179 27.59 -15.67 25.09
CA LEU A 179 27.22 -16.91 25.77
C LEU A 179 28.40 -17.86 25.98
N MET A 180 29.42 -17.78 25.12
CA MET A 180 30.66 -18.56 25.23
C MET A 180 31.65 -17.98 26.25
N LYS A 181 31.47 -16.72 26.68
CA LYS A 181 32.36 -16.00 27.60
C LYS A 181 32.69 -16.73 28.92
N PRO A 182 31.76 -17.45 29.60
CA PRO A 182 32.09 -18.18 30.83
C PRO A 182 32.91 -19.46 30.59
N TYR A 183 32.99 -19.96 29.35
CA TYR A 183 33.63 -21.24 29.02
C TYR A 183 35.00 -21.09 28.34
N TRP A 184 35.46 -19.87 28.07
CA TRP A 184 36.72 -19.62 27.37
C TRP A 184 37.96 -20.19 28.08
N GLY A 185 37.97 -20.20 29.41
CA GLY A 185 39.07 -20.80 30.17
C GLY A 185 39.18 -22.31 29.95
N TRP A 186 38.04 -23.02 29.88
CA TRP A 186 38.00 -24.46 29.63
C TRP A 186 38.33 -24.79 28.18
N SER A 187 37.83 -24.00 27.22
CA SER A 187 38.14 -24.18 25.80
C SER A 187 39.64 -24.00 25.52
N LEU A 188 40.30 -23.01 26.13
CA LEU A 188 41.75 -22.83 25.99
C LEU A 188 42.53 -23.99 26.60
N LEU A 189 42.09 -24.53 27.73
CA LEU A 189 42.76 -25.64 28.41
C LEU A 189 42.68 -26.95 27.60
N VAL A 190 41.56 -27.20 26.91
CA VAL A 190 41.40 -28.35 26.00
C VAL A 190 42.23 -28.20 24.72
N PHE A 191 42.43 -26.98 24.22
CA PHE A 191 43.24 -26.74 23.02
C PHE A 191 44.76 -26.75 23.27
N LEU A 192 45.19 -26.61 24.53
CA LEU A 192 46.60 -26.59 24.95
C LEU A 192 47.11 -27.96 25.47
N LEU A 193 46.23 -28.95 25.54
CA LEU A 193 46.53 -30.34 25.92
C LEU A 193 46.72 -31.21 24.67
#